data_AF-A0AAV5VFJ2-F1
#
_entry.id   AF-A0AAV5VFJ2-F1
#
_cell.length_a   1.000
_cell.length_b   1.000
_cell.length_c   1.000
_cell.angle_alpha   90.00
_cell.angle_beta   90.00
_cell.angle_gamma   90.00
#
_symmetry.space_group_name_H-M   'P 1'
#
loop_
_entity.id
_entity.type
_entity.pdbx_description
1 polymer ?
#
loop_
_entity_poly.entity_id
_entity_poly.type
_entity_poly.pdbx_seq_one_letter_code
_entity_poly.pdbx_strand_id
1 'polypeptide(L)'
;EIQYMAMSLKAVTNPLPKDWACGVSMDCTVHSQVPTLDYLIKTSKNPSAAFDAEHVSWEMTNVIPIEDLFLPANKYIFMDSINITFEVNLFPIQ
;
A
#
# COMPACT_ATOMS: atom_id res chain seq x y z
N GLU A 1 17.04 14.90 3.42
CA GLU A 1 16.05 13.86 3.79
C GLU A 1 15.51 13.26 2.51
N ILE A 2 15.38 11.93 2.43
CA ILE A 2 14.79 11.27 1.26
C ILE A 2 13.27 11.36 1.40
N GLN A 3 12.59 11.83 0.35
CA GLN A 3 11.13 11.87 0.30
C GLN A 3 10.61 10.57 -0.30
N TYR A 4 9.49 10.08 0.23
CA TYR A 4 8.85 8.85 -0.22
C TYR A 4 7.40 9.12 -0.62
N MET A 5 6.90 8.33 -1.57
CA MET A 5 5.47 8.19 -1.78
C MET A 5 4.85 7.53 -0.54
N ALA A 6 3.75 8.11 -0.05
CA ALA A 6 2.92 7.54 1.00
C ALA A 6 1.58 7.08 0.42
N MET A 7 1.02 6.01 0.99
CA MET A 7 -0.26 5.45 0.59
C MET A 7 -1.06 5.03 1.81
N SER A 8 -2.36 5.32 1.81
CA SER A 8 -3.26 4.97 2.89
C SER A 8 -4.33 3.99 2.42
N LEU A 9 -4.54 2.91 3.16
CA LEU A 9 -5.67 2.01 3.02
C LEU A 9 -6.71 2.35 4.09
N LYS A 10 -7.98 2.52 3.68
CA LYS A 10 -9.07 2.87 4.59
C LYS A 10 -10.24 1.89 4.43
N ALA A 11 -10.68 1.31 5.53
CA ALA A 11 -11.94 0.60 5.60
C ALA A 11 -13.09 1.60 5.60
N VAL A 12 -14.00 1.47 4.63
CA VAL A 12 -15.16 2.34 4.48
C VAL A 12 -16.41 1.48 4.52
N THR A 13 -17.17 1.58 5.60
CA THR A 13 -18.54 1.08 5.66
C THR A 13 -19.45 2.15 6.27
N ASN A 14 -20.77 2.05 6.02
CA ASN A 14 -21.72 3.01 6.52
C ASN A 14 -22.92 2.29 7.16
N PRO A 15 -22.99 2.12 8.50
CA PRO A 15 -21.95 2.36 9.52
C PRO A 15 -20.99 1.16 9.75
N LEU A 16 -19.85 1.39 10.40
CA LEU A 16 -18.99 0.31 10.92
C LEU A 16 -19.67 -0.34 12.14
N PRO A 17 -19.80 -1.68 12.17
CA PRO A 17 -20.26 -2.38 13.37
C PRO A 17 -19.31 -2.09 14.53
N LYS A 18 -19.84 -1.82 15.73
CA LYS A 18 -19.02 -1.49 16.91
C LYS A 18 -18.03 -2.60 17.29
N ASP A 19 -18.42 -3.85 17.06
CA ASP A 19 -17.63 -5.04 17.39
C ASP A 19 -16.87 -5.60 16.18
N TRP A 20 -16.78 -4.83 15.09
CA TRP A 20 -16.01 -5.24 13.93
C TRP A 20 -14.53 -4.99 14.16
N ALA A 21 -13.73 -6.02 13.87
CA ALA A 21 -12.29 -5.90 13.77
C ALA A 21 -11.78 -6.82 12.63
N CYS A 22 -10.74 -6.40 11.93
CA CYS A 22 -10.11 -7.18 10.87
C CYS A 22 -8.61 -6.92 10.81
N GLY A 23 -7.81 -7.98 10.81
CA GLY A 23 -6.38 -7.89 10.56
C GLY A 23 -6.16 -7.63 9.08
N VAL A 24 -5.20 -6.79 8.73
CA VAL A 24 -4.89 -6.48 7.33
C VAL A 24 -3.41 -6.63 7.07
N SER A 25 -3.07 -7.18 5.91
CA SER A 25 -1.77 -7.01 5.28
C SER A 25 -1.95 -6.53 3.84
N MET A 26 -0.95 -5.80 3.34
CA MET A 26 -1.01 -5.17 2.02
C MET A 26 0.36 -5.24 1.37
N ASP A 27 0.48 -6.05 0.33
CA ASP A 27 1.65 -6.01 -0.54
C ASP A 27 1.41 -4.98 -1.65
N CYS A 28 2.44 -4.21 -1.98
CA CYS A 28 2.37 -3.17 -3.00
C CYS A 28 3.45 -3.42 -4.06
N THR A 29 3.06 -3.33 -5.33
CA THR A 29 3.97 -3.32 -6.47
C THR A 29 3.80 -2.02 -7.24
N VAL A 30 4.87 -1.23 -7.35
CA VAL A 30 4.94 -0.11 -8.31
C VAL A 30 5.54 -0.64 -9.60
N HIS A 31 4.75 -0.60 -10.67
CA HIS A 31 5.11 -1.24 -11.94
C HIS A 31 5.94 -0.31 -12.82
N SER A 32 7.05 -0.83 -13.31
CA SER A 32 7.86 -0.18 -14.34
C SER A 32 7.42 -0.65 -15.73
N GLN A 33 7.64 0.18 -16.76
CA GLN A 33 7.58 -0.30 -18.15
C GLN A 33 8.71 -1.31 -18.47
N VAL A 34 9.69 -1.46 -17.57
CA VAL A 34 10.72 -2.49 -17.60
C VAL A 34 10.42 -3.47 -16.47
N PRO A 35 9.76 -4.62 -16.72
CA PRO A 35 9.22 -5.48 -15.65
C PRO A 35 10.25 -5.97 -14.62
N THR A 36 11.53 -6.04 -14.99
CA THR A 36 12.61 -6.42 -14.08
C THR A 36 12.95 -5.32 -13.05
N LEU A 37 12.36 -4.13 -13.19
CA LEU A 37 12.50 -2.99 -12.29
C LEU A 37 11.25 -2.76 -11.45
N ASP A 38 10.30 -3.69 -11.39
CA ASP A 38 9.14 -3.54 -10.52
C ASP A 38 9.58 -3.38 -9.05
N TYR A 39 9.04 -2.36 -8.38
CA TYR A 39 9.35 -2.09 -6.99
C TYR A 39 8.33 -2.79 -6.10
N LEU A 40 8.78 -3.86 -5.44
CA LEU A 40 7.92 -4.71 -4.62
C LEU A 40 8.14 -4.44 -3.12
N ILE A 41 7.05 -4.14 -2.44
CA ILE A 41 6.99 -3.95 -1.00
C ILE A 41 6.10 -5.03 -0.43
N LYS A 42 6.71 -5.93 0.32
CA LYS A 42 5.98 -6.97 1.04
C LYS A 42 5.78 -6.53 2.47
N THR A 43 4.53 -6.50 2.89
CA THR A 43 4.21 -6.49 4.32
C THR A 43 4.30 -7.91 4.86
N SER A 44 4.52 -8.05 6.17
CA SER A 44 4.64 -9.38 6.77
C SER A 44 3.34 -10.18 6.59
N LYS A 45 3.44 -11.52 6.56
CA LYS A 45 2.27 -12.42 6.55
C LYS A 45 1.43 -12.35 7.84
N ASN A 46 1.97 -11.77 8.91
CA ASN A 46 1.19 -11.40 10.09
C ASN A 46 0.53 -10.04 9.83
N PRO A 47 -0.70 -9.81 10.30
CA PRO A 47 -1.39 -8.54 10.10
C PRO A 47 -0.47 -7.39 10.50
N SER A 48 -0.18 -6.52 9.54
CA SER A 48 0.66 -5.33 9.72
C SER A 48 -0.13 -4.21 10.40
N ALA A 49 -1.46 -4.31 10.38
CA ALA A 49 -2.38 -3.50 11.15
C ALA A 49 -3.65 -4.29 11.51
N ALA A 50 -4.36 -3.79 12.51
CA ALA A 50 -5.74 -4.16 12.80
C ALA A 50 -6.62 -2.97 12.45
N PHE A 51 -7.68 -3.20 11.67
CA PHE A 51 -8.76 -2.25 11.53
C PHE A 51 -9.87 -2.56 12.52
N ASP A 52 -10.41 -1.51 13.14
CA ASP A 52 -11.58 -1.57 14.01
C ASP A 52 -12.41 -0.27 13.88
N ALA A 53 -13.47 -0.13 14.68
CA ALA A 53 -14.33 1.06 14.65
C ALA A 53 -13.60 2.38 14.96
N GLU A 54 -12.45 2.33 15.65
CA GLU A 54 -11.62 3.48 16.02
C GLU A 54 -10.41 3.67 15.08
N HIS A 55 -9.89 2.58 14.52
CA HIS A 55 -8.71 2.53 13.65
C HIS A 55 -9.09 2.08 12.25
N VAL A 56 -9.75 2.95 11.50
CA VAL A 56 -10.30 2.61 10.17
C VAL A 56 -9.30 2.72 9.02
N SER A 57 -8.08 3.19 9.29
CA SER A 57 -7.09 3.46 8.25
C SER A 57 -5.69 3.08 8.69
N TRP A 58 -4.89 2.67 7.72
CA TRP A 58 -3.48 2.36 7.87
C TRP A 58 -2.68 3.02 6.75
N GLU A 59 -1.46 3.42 7.05
CA GLU A 59 -0.59 4.15 6.13
C GLU A 59 0.75 3.44 5.96
N MET A 60 1.19 3.33 4.71
CA MET A 60 2.53 2.97 4.31
C MET A 60 3.23 4.23 3.80
N THR A 61 4.20 4.75 4.56
CA THR A 61 4.86 6.04 4.26
C THR A 61 6.14 5.92 3.44
N ASN A 62 6.61 4.70 3.18
CA ASN A 62 7.90 4.40 2.57
C ASN A 62 7.76 3.56 1.30
N VAL A 63 6.82 3.94 0.42
CA VAL A 63 6.47 3.13 -0.76
C VAL A 63 7.63 3.08 -1.74
N ILE A 64 7.95 4.21 -2.35
CA ILE A 64 9.08 4.33 -3.28
C ILE A 64 9.73 5.70 -3.04
N PRO A 65 11.07 5.80 -3.05
CA PRO A 65 11.72 7.10 -3.06
C PRO A 65 11.20 7.94 -4.23
N ILE A 66 10.86 9.19 -3.96
CA ILE A 66 10.38 10.12 -5.00
C ILE A 66 11.44 10.27 -6.10
N GLU A 67 12.72 10.27 -5.74
CA GLU A 67 13.83 10.31 -6.71
C GLU A 67 13.82 9.11 -7.66
N ASP A 68 13.56 7.90 -7.15
CA ASP A 68 13.50 6.68 -7.97
C ASP A 68 12.25 6.66 -8.86
N LEU A 69 11.12 7.15 -8.35
CA LEU A 69 9.86 7.24 -9.09
C LEU A 69 9.99 8.14 -10.31
N PHE A 70 10.66 9.30 -10.15
CA PHE A 70 10.83 10.29 -11.21
C PHE A 70 12.08 10.08 -12.05
N LEU A 71 12.95 9.12 -11.72
CA LEU A 71 14.13 8.81 -12.52
C LEU A 71 13.71 8.24 -13.89
N PRO A 72 14.00 8.93 -15.02
CA PRO A 72 13.51 8.49 -16.33
C PRO A 72 14.02 7.11 -16.77
N ALA A 73 15.15 6.66 -16.19
CA ALA A 73 15.73 5.35 -16.41
C ALA A 73 14.88 4.21 -15.81
N ASN A 74 14.14 4.49 -14.73
CA ASN A 74 13.35 3.48 -14.03
C ASN A 74 11.96 3.26 -14.64
N LYS A 75 11.49 4.17 -15.51
CA LYS A 75 10.27 4.01 -16.32
C LYS A 75 8.98 3.69 -15.53
N TYR A 76 8.85 4.21 -14.29
CA TYR A 76 7.62 4.06 -13.49
C TYR A 76 6.48 4.98 -13.95
N ILE A 77 6.79 6.12 -14.59
CA ILE A 77 5.80 7.06 -15.11
C ILE A 77 5.63 6.81 -16.62
N PHE A 78 4.41 6.50 -17.03
CA PHE A 78 4.04 6.30 -18.43
C PHE A 78 2.75 7.05 -18.73
N MET A 79 2.77 7.94 -19.74
CA MET A 79 1.62 8.79 -20.09
C MET A 79 1.04 9.52 -18.87
N ASP A 80 1.91 10.18 -18.10
CA ASP A 80 1.57 10.90 -16.87
C ASP A 80 0.81 10.06 -15.81
N SER A 81 0.97 8.73 -15.89
CA SER A 81 0.34 7.76 -15.00
C SER A 81 1.37 6.87 -14.33
N ILE A 82 1.09 6.44 -13.10
CA ILE A 82 1.86 5.44 -12.36
C ILE A 82 0.93 4.26 -12.14
N ASN A 83 1.41 3.06 -12.48
CA ASN A 83 0.66 1.83 -12.25
C ASN A 83 1.10 1.20 -10.93
N ILE A 84 0.15 1.06 -10.01
CA ILE A 84 0.39 0.48 -8.68
C ILE A 84 -0.62 -0.65 -8.49
N THR A 85 -0.15 -1.83 -8.07
CA THR A 85 -1.02 -2.94 -7.69
C THR A 85 -0.90 -3.20 -6.20
N PHE A 86 -2.04 -3.49 -5.59
CA PHE A 86 -2.14 -3.84 -4.19
C PHE A 86 -2.71 -5.24 -4.06
N GLU A 87 -2.05 -6.07 -3.27
CA GLU A 87 -2.60 -7.33 -2.79
C GLU A 87 -2.97 -7.15 -1.32
N VAL A 88 -4.27 -7.00 -1.06
CA VAL A 88 -4.81 -6.81 0.29
C VAL A 88 -5.31 -8.15 0.82
N ASN A 89 -4.73 -8.60 1.92
CA ASN A 89 -5.17 -9.79 2.64
C ASN A 89 -5.89 -9.37 3.92
N LEU A 90 -7.08 -9.93 4.13
CA LEU A 90 -7.92 -9.68 5.29
C LEU A 90 -7.95 -10.92 6.17
N PHE A 91 -7.73 -10.74 7.46
CA PHE A 91 -7.67 -11.80 8.45
C PHE A 91 -8.75 -11.58 9.51
N PRO A 92 -9.44 -12.65 9.97
CA PRO A 92 -10.22 -12.56 11.19
C PRO A 92 -9.28 -12.30 12.38
N ILE A 93 -9.64 -11.36 13.23
CA ILE A 93 -8.98 -11.18 14.54
C ILE A 93 -9.73 -12.10 15.51
N GLN A 94 -9.00 -13.03 16.13
CA GLN A 94 -9.52 -13.91 17.19
C GLN A 94 -9.40 -13.23 18.56
#